data_AF-A0A924ZLC7-F1
#
_entry.id   AF-A0A924ZLC7-F1
#
_cell.length_a   1.000
_cell.length_b   1.000
_cell.length_c   1.000
_cell.angle_alpha   90.00
_cell.angle_beta   90.00
_cell.angle_gamma   90.00
#
_symmetry.space_group_name_H-M   'P 1'
#
loop_
_entity.id
_entity.type
_entity.pdbx_description
1 polymer ?
#
loop_
_entity_poly.entity_id
_entity_poly.type
_entity_poly.pdbx_seq_one_letter_code
_entity_poly.pdbx_strand_id
1 'polypeptide(L)'
;MSRDYFVNRHGKKSTVDTAVSEIATQESAAPAVFRPSVLVPKVRRSLPRLHISRRISLGVAVGVAVVAILGLLVIDSARRDYQLQTAEMKSSVQKLATQTASTETSAQNAIKGLSSQLTAKSVCAGTGTVITTIYAPAQQAADECARTAVAYNNVKASLTSMNDVVIYLDAVKVALATALAAPTDGSFAEIPAKALAWQESYDTVKKLTPPQQASVAHDYLQKKIQTVSDAWKKLSIAQGTQNTEAFTAAEAKLTKAYEELRTTGDEFDVVVLNVQKDIHAAVQNLR
;
A
#
# COMPACT_ATOMS: atom_id res chain seq x y z
N MET A 1 -58.56 15.06 23.42
CA MET A 1 -57.58 14.36 22.54
C MET A 1 -57.36 12.95 23.08
N SER A 2 -57.99 11.94 22.47
CA SER A 2 -57.71 10.51 22.69
C SER A 2 -58.49 9.70 21.66
N ARG A 3 -58.04 8.46 21.40
CA ARG A 3 -58.61 7.43 20.51
C ARG A 3 -58.44 7.71 19.00
N ASP A 4 -58.23 6.75 18.09
CA ASP A 4 -57.83 5.32 18.01
C ASP A 4 -58.51 4.82 16.70
N TYR A 5 -58.03 3.93 15.81
CA TYR A 5 -56.71 3.39 15.41
C TYR A 5 -56.96 2.24 14.38
N PHE A 6 -55.93 1.83 13.60
CA PHE A 6 -55.76 0.50 12.95
C PHE A 6 -56.52 0.12 11.64
N VAL A 7 -56.37 -1.13 11.14
CA VAL A 7 -55.64 -1.38 9.87
C VAL A 7 -56.05 -2.64 9.05
N ASN A 8 -55.68 -2.62 7.75
CA ASN A 8 -55.56 -3.74 6.76
C ASN A 8 -56.82 -4.38 6.14
N ARG A 9 -56.64 -4.90 4.91
CA ARG A 9 -57.64 -5.44 3.95
C ARG A 9 -58.31 -6.78 4.34
N HIS A 10 -58.19 -7.19 5.60
CA HIS A 10 -59.01 -8.26 6.20
C HIS A 10 -59.52 -7.94 7.62
N GLY A 11 -59.16 -6.79 8.23
CA GLY A 11 -59.14 -6.67 9.70
C GLY A 11 -59.73 -5.44 10.39
N LYS A 12 -60.04 -4.34 9.68
CA LYS A 12 -60.57 -3.06 10.24
C LYS A 12 -59.57 -2.30 11.16
N LYS A 13 -59.62 -0.97 11.22
CA LYS A 13 -60.76 -0.11 11.58
C LYS A 13 -60.79 1.17 10.75
N SER A 14 -62.01 1.54 10.34
CA SER A 14 -62.33 2.83 9.74
C SER A 14 -63.05 3.73 10.74
N THR A 15 -62.73 5.01 10.75
CA THR A 15 -63.69 6.10 11.00
C THR A 15 -63.30 7.34 10.19
N VAL A 16 -64.19 8.18 9.66
CA VAL A 16 -65.50 8.00 8.97
C VAL A 16 -65.96 9.42 8.63
N ASP A 17 -66.47 9.63 7.41
CA ASP A 17 -67.14 10.85 6.91
C ASP A 17 -66.29 12.16 6.87
N THR A 18 -66.56 13.14 6.00
CA THR A 18 -67.86 13.56 5.42
C THR A 18 -67.82 13.86 3.90
N ALA A 19 -69.00 13.82 3.26
CA ALA A 19 -69.37 14.01 1.84
C ALA A 19 -68.87 15.32 1.17
N VAL A 20 -69.00 15.60 -0.15
CA VAL A 20 -70.12 15.55 -1.15
C VAL A 20 -69.49 15.43 -2.58
N SER A 21 -70.06 14.97 -3.72
CA SER A 21 -71.43 14.67 -4.25
C SER A 21 -71.62 13.16 -4.63
N GLU A 22 -72.73 12.59 -5.14
CA GLU A 22 -73.87 13.00 -6.02
C GLU A 22 -73.54 12.96 -7.54
N ILE A 23 -74.39 12.52 -8.49
CA ILE A 23 -75.84 12.16 -8.54
C ILE A 23 -76.03 10.73 -9.15
N ALA A 24 -77.18 10.07 -8.93
CA ALA A 24 -77.48 8.68 -9.33
C ALA A 24 -78.79 8.48 -10.14
N THR A 25 -79.21 7.22 -10.33
CA THR A 25 -80.49 6.70 -10.91
C THR A 25 -80.72 6.89 -12.43
N GLN A 26 -81.57 6.11 -13.15
CA GLN A 26 -82.45 4.99 -12.73
C GLN A 26 -82.30 3.70 -13.59
N GLU A 27 -83.37 3.15 -14.21
CA GLU A 27 -83.52 1.70 -14.45
C GLU A 27 -84.50 1.34 -15.61
N SER A 28 -84.31 0.14 -16.20
CA SER A 28 -85.36 -0.80 -16.71
C SER A 28 -86.00 -0.71 -18.13
N ALA A 29 -86.45 -1.90 -18.58
CA ALA A 29 -87.39 -2.24 -19.67
C ALA A 29 -87.01 -2.12 -21.18
N ALA A 30 -87.73 -2.89 -22.01
CA ALA A 30 -87.62 -3.10 -23.49
C ALA A 30 -89.01 -3.53 -24.05
N PRO A 31 -89.25 -3.96 -25.32
CA PRO A 31 -88.42 -3.98 -26.56
C PRO A 31 -89.14 -3.41 -27.83
N ALA A 32 -88.50 -3.42 -29.01
CA ALA A 32 -89.11 -3.13 -30.33
C ALA A 32 -88.40 -3.85 -31.52
N VAL A 33 -88.98 -3.85 -32.74
CA VAL A 33 -88.69 -4.83 -33.82
C VAL A 33 -88.48 -4.21 -35.23
N PHE A 34 -87.45 -4.69 -35.97
CA PHE A 34 -87.18 -4.50 -37.44
C PHE A 34 -86.88 -3.04 -37.91
N ARG A 35 -86.23 -2.70 -39.05
CA ARG A 35 -85.51 -3.33 -40.21
C ARG A 35 -84.72 -2.18 -40.92
N PRO A 36 -83.88 -2.36 -41.97
CA PRO A 36 -82.71 -3.26 -42.15
C PRO A 36 -81.43 -2.53 -42.67
N SER A 37 -80.32 -3.26 -42.80
CA SER A 37 -79.24 -3.13 -43.82
C SER A 37 -78.60 -1.78 -44.19
N VAL A 38 -77.36 -1.56 -43.72
CA VAL A 38 -76.24 -1.11 -44.60
C VAL A 38 -75.00 -1.94 -44.27
N LEU A 39 -74.35 -2.52 -45.28
CA LEU A 39 -73.07 -3.24 -45.15
C LEU A 39 -71.89 -2.29 -45.34
N VAL A 40 -71.02 -2.17 -44.34
CA VAL A 40 -69.73 -1.47 -44.44
C VAL A 40 -68.59 -2.46 -44.16
N PRO A 41 -67.68 -2.72 -45.12
CA PRO A 41 -66.69 -3.78 -44.98
C PRO A 41 -65.59 -3.44 -43.96
N LYS A 42 -65.38 -4.33 -43.00
CA LYS A 42 -64.45 -4.16 -41.88
C LYS A 42 -63.01 -4.47 -42.31
N VAL A 43 -62.28 -3.47 -42.81
CA VAL A 43 -60.87 -3.59 -43.26
C VAL A 43 -59.95 -3.91 -42.08
N ARG A 44 -59.84 -5.20 -41.74
CA ARG A 44 -58.80 -5.72 -40.83
C ARG A 44 -57.45 -5.66 -41.54
N ARG A 45 -56.62 -4.66 -41.23
CA ARG A 45 -55.17 -4.73 -41.53
C ARG A 45 -54.58 -5.91 -40.73
N SER A 46 -54.35 -7.03 -41.40
CA SER A 46 -53.61 -8.14 -40.83
C SER A 46 -52.15 -7.76 -40.65
N LEU A 47 -51.70 -7.61 -39.41
CA LEU A 47 -50.26 -7.62 -39.11
C LEU A 47 -49.67 -8.95 -39.66
N PRO A 48 -48.63 -8.91 -40.50
CA PRO A 48 -48.06 -10.12 -41.07
C PRO A 48 -47.44 -10.93 -39.93
N ARG A 49 -48.02 -12.10 -39.63
CA ARG A 49 -47.40 -13.08 -38.75
C ARG A 49 -46.17 -13.64 -39.46
N LEU A 50 -45.00 -13.06 -39.17
CA LEU A 50 -43.71 -13.58 -39.59
C LEU A 50 -43.57 -15.02 -39.07
N HIS A 51 -43.82 -15.99 -39.95
CA HIS A 51 -43.48 -17.38 -39.71
C HIS A 51 -41.95 -17.54 -39.78
N ILE A 52 -41.28 -17.10 -38.70
CA ILE A 52 -39.86 -17.36 -38.48
C ILE A 52 -39.70 -18.89 -38.50
N SER A 53 -39.05 -19.39 -39.56
CA SER A 53 -38.79 -20.82 -39.72
C SER A 53 -38.14 -21.37 -38.46
N ARG A 54 -38.55 -22.59 -38.05
CA ARG A 54 -38.00 -23.27 -36.86
C ARG A 54 -36.46 -23.36 -36.90
N ARG A 55 -35.87 -23.37 -38.11
CA ARG A 55 -34.41 -23.33 -38.34
C ARG A 55 -33.79 -21.94 -38.08
N ILE A 56 -34.49 -20.85 -38.43
CA ILE A 56 -34.05 -19.47 -38.13
C ILE A 56 -34.21 -19.20 -36.63
N SER A 57 -35.32 -19.66 -36.03
CA SER A 57 -35.52 -19.61 -34.57
C SER A 57 -34.42 -20.36 -33.82
N LEU A 58 -34.03 -21.57 -34.26
CA LEU A 58 -32.87 -22.28 -33.70
C LEU A 58 -31.56 -21.53 -33.95
N GLY A 59 -31.32 -21.04 -35.17
CA GLY A 59 -30.09 -20.31 -35.51
C GLY A 59 -29.87 -19.06 -34.66
N VAL A 60 -30.94 -18.29 -34.42
CA VAL A 60 -30.90 -17.12 -33.51
C VAL A 60 -30.72 -17.56 -32.05
N ALA A 61 -31.44 -18.59 -31.58
CA ALA A 61 -31.30 -19.08 -30.21
C ALA A 61 -29.89 -19.63 -29.92
N VAL A 62 -29.32 -20.40 -30.86
CA VAL A 62 -27.94 -20.91 -30.78
C VAL A 62 -26.93 -19.78 -30.90
N GLY A 63 -27.13 -18.81 -31.80
CA GLY A 63 -26.27 -17.63 -31.92
C GLY A 63 -26.24 -16.80 -30.63
N VAL A 64 -27.41 -16.54 -30.03
CA VAL A 64 -27.53 -15.85 -28.73
C VAL A 64 -26.89 -16.67 -27.61
N ALA A 65 -27.09 -17.99 -27.58
CA ALA A 65 -26.45 -18.87 -26.59
C ALA A 65 -24.92 -18.88 -26.72
N VAL A 66 -24.38 -18.95 -27.94
CA VAL A 66 -22.93 -18.89 -28.19
C VAL A 66 -22.35 -17.53 -27.80
N VAL A 67 -23.02 -16.42 -28.13
CA VAL A 67 -22.61 -15.07 -27.71
C VAL A 67 -22.67 -14.92 -26.19
N ALA A 68 -23.68 -15.47 -25.52
CA ALA A 68 -23.79 -15.46 -24.06
C ALA A 68 -22.68 -16.31 -23.40
N ILE A 69 -22.37 -17.49 -23.94
CA ILE A 69 -21.28 -18.35 -23.45
C ILE A 69 -19.92 -17.68 -23.66
N LEU A 70 -19.67 -17.07 -24.83
CA LEU A 70 -18.45 -16.30 -25.08
C LEU A 70 -18.33 -15.10 -24.12
N GLY A 71 -19.45 -14.40 -23.86
CA GLY A 71 -19.50 -13.35 -22.85
C GLY A 71 -19.11 -13.86 -21.45
N LEU A 72 -19.71 -14.97 -21.00
CA LEU A 72 -19.38 -15.59 -19.71
C LEU A 72 -17.91 -16.05 -19.62
N LEU A 73 -17.33 -16.56 -20.70
CA LEU A 73 -15.91 -16.95 -20.75
C LEU A 73 -14.97 -15.74 -20.62
N VAL A 74 -15.28 -14.61 -21.26
CA VAL A 74 -14.49 -13.36 -21.13
C VAL A 74 -14.70 -12.70 -19.75
N ILE A 75 -15.88 -12.86 -19.15
CA ILE A 75 -16.17 -12.37 -17.80
C ILE A 75 -15.38 -13.16 -16.74
N ASP A 76 -15.31 -14.48 -16.84
CA ASP A 76 -14.54 -15.31 -15.91
C ASP A 76 -13.02 -15.27 -16.21
N SER A 77 -12.58 -14.97 -17.44
CA SER A 77 -11.14 -14.73 -17.71
C SER A 77 -10.64 -13.47 -17.01
N ALA A 78 -11.37 -12.36 -17.09
CA ALA A 78 -11.01 -11.12 -16.40
C ALA A 78 -10.86 -11.33 -14.88
N ARG A 79 -11.74 -12.13 -14.27
CA ARG A 79 -11.64 -12.54 -12.86
C ARG A 79 -10.36 -13.36 -12.59
N ARG A 80 -10.06 -14.34 -13.43
CA ARG A 80 -8.86 -15.19 -13.30
C ARG A 80 -7.57 -14.38 -13.44
N ASP A 81 -7.52 -13.40 -14.33
CA ASP A 81 -6.33 -12.54 -14.52
C ASP A 81 -5.98 -11.77 -13.24
N TYR A 82 -6.97 -11.22 -12.53
CA TYR A 82 -6.78 -10.56 -11.24
C TYR A 82 -6.38 -11.55 -10.13
N GLN A 83 -6.92 -12.77 -10.14
CA GLN A 83 -6.55 -13.82 -9.18
C GLN A 83 -5.13 -14.34 -9.41
N LEU A 84 -4.68 -14.47 -10.67
CA LEU A 84 -3.30 -14.84 -11.03
C LEU A 84 -2.29 -13.78 -10.59
N GLN A 85 -2.58 -12.49 -10.85
CA GLN A 85 -1.73 -11.38 -10.39
C GLN A 85 -1.65 -11.32 -8.86
N THR A 86 -2.78 -11.50 -8.18
CA THR A 86 -2.84 -11.64 -6.70
C THR A 86 -1.96 -12.79 -6.21
N ALA A 87 -2.05 -13.96 -6.85
CA ALA A 87 -1.27 -15.14 -6.48
C ALA A 87 0.24 -14.95 -6.73
N GLU A 88 0.64 -14.27 -7.81
CA GLU A 88 2.04 -13.97 -8.12
C GLU A 88 2.68 -13.03 -7.07
N MET A 89 1.95 -11.98 -6.67
CA MET A 89 2.37 -11.06 -5.61
C MET A 89 2.47 -11.75 -4.24
N LYS A 90 1.49 -12.58 -3.87
CA LYS A 90 1.54 -13.36 -2.61
C LYS A 90 2.66 -14.41 -2.63
N SER A 91 2.88 -15.10 -3.76
CA SER A 91 3.92 -16.13 -3.91
C SER A 91 5.35 -15.55 -3.84
N SER A 92 5.60 -14.41 -4.49
CA SER A 92 6.91 -13.74 -4.42
C SER A 92 7.26 -13.29 -2.99
N VAL A 93 6.27 -12.85 -2.21
CA VAL A 93 6.43 -12.49 -0.79
C VAL A 93 6.53 -13.72 0.13
N GLN A 94 5.93 -14.86 -0.22
CA GLN A 94 6.17 -16.12 0.48
C GLN A 94 7.60 -16.66 0.26
N LYS A 95 8.18 -16.49 -0.94
CA LYS A 95 9.61 -16.79 -1.20
C LYS A 95 10.51 -15.91 -0.33
N LEU A 96 10.27 -14.60 -0.31
CA LEU A 96 10.97 -13.65 0.57
C LEU A 96 10.98 -14.13 2.03
N ALA A 97 9.82 -14.55 2.55
CA ALA A 97 9.65 -14.99 3.93
C ALA A 97 10.22 -16.38 4.27
N THR A 98 10.69 -17.14 3.28
CA THR A 98 11.35 -18.45 3.45
C THR A 98 12.86 -18.41 3.21
N GLN A 99 13.39 -17.28 2.71
CA GLN A 99 14.80 -17.11 2.36
C GLN A 99 15.64 -16.40 3.43
N THR A 100 15.11 -16.23 4.65
CA THR A 100 15.72 -15.53 5.81
C THR A 100 16.95 -16.22 6.42
N ALA A 101 17.52 -17.22 5.75
CA ALA A 101 18.74 -17.93 6.12
C ALA A 101 19.77 -17.95 4.96
N SER A 102 19.96 -16.80 4.27
CA SER A 102 21.02 -16.69 3.27
C SER A 102 22.39 -16.60 3.93
N THR A 103 23.35 -17.38 3.44
CA THR A 103 24.74 -17.44 3.95
C THR A 103 25.60 -16.28 3.43
N GLU A 104 25.02 -15.09 3.29
CA GLU A 104 25.64 -13.96 2.58
C GLU A 104 26.44 -13.07 3.52
N THR A 105 27.69 -12.80 3.15
CA THR A 105 28.69 -12.11 3.99
C THR A 105 28.47 -10.59 4.11
N SER A 106 27.40 -10.04 3.52
CA SER A 106 27.08 -8.60 3.58
C SER A 106 25.57 -8.36 3.50
N ALA A 107 25.07 -7.50 4.39
CA ALA A 107 23.66 -7.10 4.42
C ALA A 107 23.18 -6.46 3.12
N GLN A 108 24.05 -5.73 2.39
CA GLN A 108 23.69 -5.17 1.08
C GLN A 108 23.33 -6.25 0.06
N ASN A 109 24.08 -7.36 0.05
CA ASN A 109 23.85 -8.44 -0.90
C ASN A 109 22.57 -9.19 -0.51
N ALA A 110 22.37 -9.46 0.79
CA ALA A 110 21.14 -10.08 1.28
C ALA A 110 19.89 -9.27 0.91
N ILE A 111 19.91 -7.93 1.05
CA ILE A 111 18.77 -7.08 0.67
C ILE A 111 18.57 -7.06 -0.86
N LYS A 112 19.64 -7.11 -1.67
CA LYS A 112 19.54 -7.24 -3.15
C LYS A 112 18.96 -8.61 -3.53
N GLY A 113 19.39 -9.69 -2.89
CA GLY A 113 18.86 -11.05 -3.09
C GLY A 113 17.37 -11.14 -2.74
N LEU A 114 16.99 -10.63 -1.58
CA LEU A 114 15.59 -10.49 -1.13
C LEU A 114 14.76 -9.66 -2.12
N SER A 115 15.28 -8.50 -2.55
CA SER A 115 14.60 -7.63 -3.53
C SER A 115 14.41 -8.30 -4.89
N SER A 116 15.36 -9.15 -5.32
CA SER A 116 15.28 -9.90 -6.59
C SER A 116 14.15 -10.93 -6.63
N GLN A 117 13.62 -11.36 -5.48
CA GLN A 117 12.45 -12.26 -5.42
C GLN A 117 11.12 -11.54 -5.74
N LEU A 118 11.08 -10.20 -5.67
CA LEU A 118 9.86 -9.40 -5.87
C LEU A 118 9.68 -9.01 -7.35
N THR A 119 9.58 -10.06 -8.17
CA THR A 119 9.45 -10.01 -9.63
C THR A 119 8.06 -9.71 -10.15
N ALA A 120 7.01 -9.96 -9.35
CA ALA A 120 5.62 -9.80 -9.76
C ALA A 120 5.28 -8.36 -10.15
N LYS A 121 4.38 -8.19 -11.12
CA LYS A 121 3.87 -6.87 -11.55
C LYS A 121 3.02 -6.25 -10.43
N SER A 122 3.31 -5.00 -10.08
CA SER A 122 2.62 -4.30 -8.98
C SER A 122 1.47 -3.38 -9.43
N VAL A 123 0.90 -3.65 -10.61
CA VAL A 123 -0.26 -2.93 -11.19
C VAL A 123 -1.26 -3.96 -11.70
N CYS A 124 -2.47 -3.93 -11.14
CA CYS A 124 -3.55 -4.87 -11.47
C CYS A 124 -4.23 -4.49 -12.80
N ALA A 125 -3.71 -5.02 -13.90
CA ALA A 125 -4.26 -4.83 -15.24
C ALA A 125 -5.09 -6.07 -15.64
N GLY A 126 -6.39 -5.89 -15.89
CA GLY A 126 -7.29 -6.93 -16.37
C GLY A 126 -7.87 -6.59 -17.74
N THR A 127 -8.18 -7.60 -18.55
CA THR A 127 -8.86 -7.37 -19.83
C THR A 127 -10.33 -6.99 -19.60
N GLY A 128 -10.67 -5.72 -19.83
CA GLY A 128 -12.04 -5.23 -19.78
C GLY A 128 -12.45 -4.59 -18.45
N THR A 129 -12.03 -3.35 -18.22
CA THR A 129 -12.48 -2.49 -17.10
C THR A 129 -14.00 -2.23 -17.06
N VAL A 130 -14.71 -2.54 -18.15
CA VAL A 130 -16.18 -2.51 -18.24
C VAL A 130 -16.81 -3.75 -17.58
N ILE A 131 -16.10 -4.87 -17.46
CA ILE A 131 -16.64 -6.11 -16.86
C ILE A 131 -16.76 -5.98 -15.33
N THR A 132 -15.79 -5.32 -14.71
CA THR A 132 -15.73 -5.09 -13.25
C THR A 132 -16.84 -4.18 -12.71
N THR A 133 -17.61 -3.49 -13.56
CA THR A 133 -18.77 -2.67 -13.14
C THR A 133 -20.12 -3.39 -13.28
N ILE A 134 -20.16 -4.55 -13.95
CA ILE A 134 -21.38 -5.35 -14.18
C ILE A 134 -21.31 -6.78 -13.64
N TYR A 135 -20.13 -7.26 -13.21
CA TYR A 135 -19.95 -8.60 -12.63
C TYR A 135 -19.18 -8.56 -11.31
N ALA A 136 -19.92 -8.63 -10.19
CA ALA A 136 -19.39 -8.48 -8.84
C ALA A 136 -18.23 -9.45 -8.49
N PRO A 137 -18.18 -10.73 -8.93
CA PRO A 137 -17.02 -11.59 -8.65
C PRO A 137 -15.72 -11.19 -9.37
N ALA A 138 -15.79 -10.46 -10.49
CA ALA A 138 -14.59 -9.83 -11.08
C ALA A 138 -14.24 -8.53 -10.35
N GLN A 139 -15.24 -7.76 -9.91
CA GLN A 139 -15.01 -6.57 -9.07
C GLN A 139 -14.26 -6.94 -7.77
N GLN A 140 -14.73 -7.95 -7.04
CA GLN A 140 -14.08 -8.45 -5.82
C GLN A 140 -12.64 -8.92 -6.07
N ALA A 141 -12.38 -9.58 -7.20
CA ALA A 141 -11.03 -9.99 -7.58
C ALA A 141 -10.12 -8.79 -7.91
N ALA A 142 -10.64 -7.76 -8.58
CA ALA A 142 -9.93 -6.51 -8.82
C ALA A 142 -9.63 -5.77 -7.51
N ASP A 143 -10.59 -5.71 -6.57
CA ASP A 143 -10.44 -5.08 -5.25
C ASP A 143 -9.47 -5.85 -4.33
N GLU A 144 -9.41 -7.18 -4.41
CA GLU A 144 -8.36 -7.97 -3.74
C GLU A 144 -6.99 -7.74 -4.39
N CYS A 145 -6.92 -7.74 -5.72
CA CYS A 145 -5.68 -7.47 -6.44
C CYS A 145 -5.14 -6.07 -6.09
N ALA A 146 -5.98 -5.04 -6.12
CA ALA A 146 -5.57 -3.66 -5.81
C ALA A 146 -5.01 -3.52 -4.38
N ARG A 147 -5.66 -4.12 -3.39
CA ARG A 147 -5.14 -4.16 -2.00
C ARG A 147 -3.83 -4.94 -1.88
N THR A 148 -3.74 -6.08 -2.57
CA THR A 148 -2.50 -6.89 -2.64
C THR A 148 -1.37 -6.11 -3.29
N ALA A 149 -1.64 -5.36 -4.37
CA ALA A 149 -0.67 -4.52 -5.05
C ALA A 149 -0.18 -3.34 -4.18
N VAL A 150 -1.05 -2.71 -3.39
CA VAL A 150 -0.64 -1.70 -2.41
C VAL A 150 0.30 -2.30 -1.37
N ALA A 151 -0.08 -3.40 -0.71
CA ALA A 151 0.77 -4.02 0.30
C ALA A 151 2.09 -4.58 -0.28
N TYR A 152 2.07 -5.11 -1.50
CA TYR A 152 3.26 -5.57 -2.22
C TYR A 152 4.21 -4.42 -2.59
N ASN A 153 3.69 -3.28 -3.05
CA ASN A 153 4.49 -2.07 -3.24
C ASN A 153 5.08 -1.57 -1.91
N ASN A 154 4.36 -1.70 -0.79
CA ASN A 154 4.89 -1.35 0.54
C ASN A 154 6.08 -2.24 0.93
N VAL A 155 6.01 -3.58 0.72
CA VAL A 155 7.17 -4.48 0.95
C VAL A 155 8.38 -4.04 0.11
N LYS A 156 8.16 -3.70 -1.17
CA LYS A 156 9.23 -3.20 -2.05
C LYS A 156 9.83 -1.89 -1.53
N ALA A 157 9.00 -0.93 -1.11
CA ALA A 157 9.45 0.34 -0.54
C ALA A 157 10.24 0.17 0.76
N SER A 158 9.80 -0.72 1.66
CA SER A 158 10.51 -1.01 2.91
C SER A 158 11.87 -1.70 2.68
N LEU A 159 12.00 -2.57 1.66
CA LEU A 159 13.29 -3.14 1.27
C LEU A 159 14.24 -2.12 0.63
N THR A 160 13.73 -1.19 -0.20
CA THR A 160 14.53 -0.06 -0.70
C THR A 160 15.03 0.81 0.46
N SER A 161 14.14 1.17 1.40
CA SER A 161 14.51 1.90 2.62
C SER A 161 15.61 1.17 3.42
N MET A 162 15.52 -0.15 3.55
CA MET A 162 16.56 -0.95 4.22
C MET A 162 17.90 -0.93 3.47
N ASN A 163 17.88 -1.04 2.14
CA ASN A 163 19.07 -0.92 1.30
C ASN A 163 19.74 0.44 1.50
N ASP A 164 18.96 1.51 1.48
CA ASP A 164 19.47 2.89 1.56
C ASP A 164 20.05 3.19 2.95
N VAL A 165 19.43 2.66 4.03
CA VAL A 165 19.98 2.69 5.39
C VAL A 165 21.30 1.91 5.49
N VAL A 166 21.41 0.72 4.88
CA VAL A 166 22.67 -0.06 4.94
C VAL A 166 23.78 0.61 4.13
N ILE A 167 23.49 1.14 2.93
CA ILE A 167 24.47 1.92 2.13
C ILE A 167 24.94 3.15 2.93
N TYR A 168 24.02 3.85 3.60
CA TYR A 168 24.37 4.98 4.46
C TYR A 168 25.24 4.57 5.66
N LEU A 169 24.95 3.44 6.33
CA LEU A 169 25.75 2.93 7.43
C LEU A 169 27.18 2.53 7.00
N ASP A 170 27.33 1.91 5.83
CA ASP A 170 28.66 1.65 5.25
C ASP A 170 29.40 2.97 4.93
N ALA A 171 28.71 4.01 4.45
CA ALA A 171 29.31 5.33 4.24
C ALA A 171 29.74 6.02 5.54
N VAL A 172 28.96 5.92 6.62
CA VAL A 172 29.35 6.38 7.97
C VAL A 172 30.59 5.64 8.47
N LYS A 173 30.61 4.30 8.33
CA LYS A 173 31.75 3.46 8.71
C LYS A 173 33.03 3.86 7.96
N VAL A 174 32.95 4.14 6.66
CA VAL A 174 34.09 4.65 5.88
C VAL A 174 34.52 6.04 6.34
N ALA A 175 33.57 6.96 6.59
CA ALA A 175 33.86 8.32 7.05
C ALA A 175 34.55 8.39 8.43
N LEU A 176 34.32 7.39 9.29
CA LEU A 176 34.94 7.26 10.62
C LEU A 176 36.22 6.43 10.64
N ALA A 177 36.53 5.69 9.56
CA ALA A 177 37.58 4.67 9.56
C ALA A 177 38.96 5.24 9.96
N THR A 178 39.38 6.36 9.39
CA THR A 178 40.69 6.98 9.65
C THR A 178 40.87 7.39 11.12
N ALA A 179 39.86 8.03 11.71
CA ALA A 179 39.94 8.53 13.09
C ALA A 179 39.91 7.40 14.14
N LEU A 180 39.17 6.32 13.83
CA LEU A 180 39.09 5.10 14.65
C LEU A 180 40.33 4.20 14.50
N ALA A 181 40.94 4.13 13.31
CA ALA A 181 42.08 3.24 13.03
C ALA A 181 43.45 3.83 13.42
N ALA A 182 43.57 5.14 13.63
CA ALA A 182 44.79 5.75 14.13
C ALA A 182 45.16 5.19 15.53
N PRO A 183 46.45 5.03 15.89
CA PRO A 183 46.87 4.39 17.15
C PRO A 183 46.41 5.15 18.40
N THR A 184 46.57 4.57 19.59
CA THR A 184 46.13 5.18 20.86
C THR A 184 47.20 5.07 21.93
N ASP A 185 48.47 5.12 21.51
CA ASP A 185 49.59 4.45 22.18
C ASP A 185 50.18 5.29 23.33
N GLY A 186 49.40 6.26 23.87
CA GLY A 186 49.83 7.24 24.88
C GLY A 186 50.87 8.25 24.38
N SER A 187 51.29 8.16 23.12
CA SER A 187 52.32 9.00 22.52
C SER A 187 51.79 10.42 22.28
N PHE A 188 52.39 11.39 22.98
CA PHE A 188 52.04 12.80 22.83
C PHE A 188 52.20 13.30 21.38
N ALA A 189 53.06 12.67 20.56
CA ALA A 189 53.30 13.07 19.18
C ALA A 189 52.06 12.88 18.26
N GLU A 190 51.14 11.98 18.60
CA GLU A 190 49.98 11.65 17.77
C GLU A 190 48.77 12.57 17.99
N ILE A 191 48.74 13.32 19.10
CA ILE A 191 47.60 14.17 19.48
C ILE A 191 47.19 15.16 18.36
N PRO A 192 48.09 15.86 17.65
CA PRO A 192 47.71 16.74 16.54
C PRO A 192 47.15 15.97 15.33
N ALA A 193 47.69 14.78 15.03
CA ALA A 193 47.20 13.93 13.96
C ALA A 193 45.81 13.35 14.27
N LYS A 194 45.54 13.00 15.53
CA LYS A 194 44.20 12.63 16.02
C LYS A 194 43.21 13.79 15.89
N ALA A 195 43.61 15.01 16.27
CA ALA A 195 42.76 16.19 16.12
C ALA A 195 42.41 16.47 14.65
N LEU A 196 43.36 16.28 13.73
CA LEU A 196 43.11 16.37 12.29
C LEU A 196 42.12 15.29 11.83
N ALA A 197 42.40 14.01 12.12
CA ALA A 197 41.58 12.89 11.66
C ALA A 197 40.13 12.97 12.16
N TRP A 198 39.91 13.39 13.43
CA TRP A 198 38.55 13.59 13.95
C TRP A 198 37.83 14.81 13.34
N GLN A 199 38.56 15.86 12.95
CA GLN A 199 38.00 16.98 12.21
C GLN A 199 37.62 16.58 10.78
N GLU A 200 38.48 15.84 10.08
CA GLU A 200 38.20 15.30 8.74
C GLU A 200 37.01 14.33 8.75
N SER A 201 36.92 13.46 9.76
CA SER A 201 35.76 12.58 9.97
C SER A 201 34.48 13.36 10.26
N TYR A 202 34.52 14.42 11.09
CA TYR A 202 33.37 15.31 11.30
C TYR A 202 32.92 15.97 9.99
N ASP A 203 33.85 16.60 9.26
CA ASP A 203 33.56 17.30 8.02
C ASP A 203 33.20 16.34 6.87
N THR A 204 33.46 15.04 7.00
CA THR A 204 32.99 14.01 6.06
C THR A 204 31.59 13.53 6.43
N VAL A 205 31.33 13.17 7.69
CA VAL A 205 29.99 12.75 8.14
C VAL A 205 28.96 13.85 7.93
N LYS A 206 29.30 15.11 8.21
CA LYS A 206 28.48 16.31 7.95
C LYS A 206 28.09 16.52 6.47
N LYS A 207 28.76 15.86 5.52
CA LYS A 207 28.45 15.91 4.08
C LYS A 207 27.66 14.69 3.61
N LEU A 208 27.50 13.66 4.43
CA LEU A 208 26.65 12.51 4.10
C LEU A 208 25.18 12.96 4.11
N THR A 209 24.41 12.52 3.11
CA THR A 209 22.96 12.70 3.10
C THR A 209 22.31 11.48 3.74
N PRO A 210 21.71 11.59 4.94
CA PRO A 210 21.02 10.46 5.56
C PRO A 210 19.68 10.16 4.85
N PRO A 211 19.26 8.89 4.72
CA PRO A 211 17.87 8.57 4.41
C PRO A 211 16.96 9.05 5.55
N GLN A 212 15.70 9.35 5.24
CA GLN A 212 14.75 10.00 6.17
C GLN A 212 14.66 9.29 7.53
N GLN A 213 14.67 7.96 7.51
CA GLN A 213 14.61 7.09 8.68
C GLN A 213 15.82 7.25 9.61
N ALA A 214 16.99 7.59 9.05
CA ALA A 214 18.25 7.74 9.77
C ALA A 214 18.56 9.20 10.17
N SER A 215 17.73 10.18 9.75
CA SER A 215 18.05 11.61 9.90
C SER A 215 18.29 12.04 11.34
N VAL A 216 17.52 11.53 12.31
CA VAL A 216 17.68 11.88 13.74
C VAL A 216 18.96 11.28 14.32
N ALA A 217 19.26 10.01 13.99
CA ALA A 217 20.48 9.33 14.41
C ALA A 217 21.74 9.96 13.77
N HIS A 218 21.66 10.42 12.52
CA HIS A 218 22.69 11.22 11.86
C HIS A 218 22.95 12.54 12.60
N ASP A 219 21.89 13.29 12.89
CA ASP A 219 21.92 14.55 13.64
C ASP A 219 22.58 14.39 15.02
N TYR A 220 22.30 13.27 15.69
CA TYR A 220 22.88 12.91 16.98
C TYR A 220 24.36 12.52 16.84
N LEU A 221 24.68 11.61 15.90
CA LEU A 221 26.04 11.19 15.57
C LEU A 221 26.94 12.39 15.24
N GLN A 222 26.50 13.31 14.38
CA GLN A 222 27.26 14.50 14.00
C GLN A 222 27.63 15.34 15.23
N LYS A 223 26.69 15.54 16.17
CA LYS A 223 26.92 16.29 17.43
C LYS A 223 27.93 15.58 18.33
N LYS A 224 27.93 14.24 18.40
CA LYS A 224 28.92 13.46 19.17
C LYS A 224 30.31 13.49 18.54
N ILE A 225 30.44 13.28 17.22
CA ILE A 225 31.71 13.40 16.50
C ILE A 225 32.28 14.82 16.66
N GLN A 226 31.44 15.86 16.57
CA GLN A 226 31.89 17.23 16.83
C GLN A 226 32.47 17.38 18.22
N THR A 227 31.81 16.82 19.24
CA THR A 227 32.26 16.88 20.64
C THR A 227 33.61 16.18 20.83
N VAL A 228 33.86 15.06 20.13
CA VAL A 228 35.16 14.36 20.12
C VAL A 228 36.24 15.18 19.39
N SER A 229 35.95 15.76 18.22
CA SER A 229 36.89 16.66 17.50
C SER A 229 37.25 17.89 18.36
N ASP A 230 36.24 18.55 18.94
CA ASP A 230 36.41 19.70 19.83
C ASP A 230 37.18 19.35 21.12
N ALA A 231 37.17 18.10 21.58
CA ALA A 231 37.96 17.64 22.71
C ALA A 231 39.42 17.39 22.31
N TRP A 232 39.69 16.67 21.22
CA TRP A 232 41.04 16.47 20.66
C TRP A 232 41.73 17.79 20.34
N LYS A 233 41.01 18.75 19.72
CA LYS A 233 41.53 20.09 19.41
C LYS A 233 41.97 20.85 20.66
N LYS A 234 41.20 20.76 21.76
CA LYS A 234 41.57 21.37 23.06
C LYS A 234 42.77 20.66 23.68
N LEU A 235 42.85 19.34 23.58
CA LEU A 235 43.95 18.54 24.10
C LEU A 235 45.28 18.84 23.35
N SER A 236 45.22 19.01 22.03
CA SER A 236 46.35 19.46 21.20
C SER A 236 46.82 20.88 21.54
N ILE A 237 45.89 21.82 21.77
CA ILE A 237 46.24 23.19 22.21
C ILE A 237 46.87 23.18 23.61
N ALA A 238 46.33 22.39 24.55
CA ALA A 238 46.87 22.28 25.91
C ALA A 238 48.28 21.68 25.93
N GLN A 239 48.51 20.64 25.12
CA GLN A 239 49.84 20.06 24.90
C GLN A 239 50.82 21.11 24.32
N GLY A 240 50.44 21.78 23.23
CA GLY A 240 51.31 22.77 22.56
C GLY A 240 51.63 24.01 23.42
N THR A 241 50.80 24.29 24.43
CA THR A 241 51.01 25.35 25.43
C THR A 241 51.59 24.85 26.75
N GLN A 242 51.89 23.55 26.86
CA GLN A 242 52.39 22.86 28.07
C GLN A 242 51.49 23.06 29.31
N ASN A 243 50.20 23.34 29.12
CA ASN A 243 49.25 23.60 30.20
C ASN A 243 48.66 22.29 30.72
N THR A 244 49.21 21.80 31.84
CA THR A 244 48.85 20.52 32.47
C THR A 244 47.41 20.48 32.98
N GLU A 245 46.89 21.58 33.54
CA GLU A 245 45.50 21.66 34.00
C GLU A 245 44.52 21.56 32.82
N ALA A 246 44.78 22.35 31.76
CA ALA A 246 43.98 22.31 30.54
C ALA A 246 44.07 20.96 29.82
N PHE A 247 45.21 20.26 29.92
CA PHE A 247 45.40 18.94 29.34
C PHE A 247 44.50 17.90 30.04
N THR A 248 44.63 17.76 31.36
CA THR A 248 43.79 16.84 32.17
C THR A 248 42.29 17.17 32.02
N ALA A 249 41.94 18.46 31.97
CA ALA A 249 40.56 18.91 31.76
C ALA A 249 40.05 18.72 30.32
N ALA A 250 40.92 18.49 29.33
CA ALA A 250 40.57 18.11 27.97
C ALA A 250 40.48 16.58 27.82
N GLU A 251 41.39 15.83 28.46
CA GLU A 251 41.41 14.36 28.50
C GLU A 251 40.13 13.80 29.16
N ALA A 252 39.74 14.32 30.33
CA ALA A 252 38.49 13.93 30.98
C ALA A 252 37.24 14.20 30.11
N LYS A 253 37.26 15.28 29.31
CA LYS A 253 36.19 15.59 28.35
C LYS A 253 36.22 14.68 27.13
N LEU A 254 37.41 14.28 26.67
CA LEU A 254 37.59 13.35 25.55
C LEU A 254 37.09 11.94 25.90
N THR A 255 37.42 11.43 27.10
CA THR A 255 36.89 10.15 27.61
C THR A 255 35.36 10.15 27.62
N LYS A 256 34.74 11.18 28.22
CA LYS A 256 33.27 11.32 28.21
C LYS A 256 32.69 11.48 26.81
N ALA A 257 33.37 12.19 25.90
CA ALA A 257 32.94 12.34 24.52
C ALA A 257 32.96 10.98 23.76
N TYR A 258 33.90 10.08 24.07
CA TYR A 258 33.91 8.71 23.53
C TYR A 258 32.82 7.83 24.14
N GLU A 259 32.52 7.95 25.43
CA GLU A 259 31.38 7.27 26.06
C GLU A 259 30.06 7.70 25.40
N GLU A 260 29.85 9.01 25.24
CA GLU A 260 28.69 9.58 24.56
C GLU A 260 28.67 9.32 23.04
N LEU A 261 29.81 8.99 22.42
CA LEU A 261 29.85 8.56 21.01
C LEU A 261 29.43 7.09 20.87
N ARG A 262 29.72 6.22 21.85
CA ARG A 262 29.31 4.80 21.79
C ARG A 262 27.80 4.62 21.76
N THR A 263 27.05 5.45 22.50
CA THR A 263 25.57 5.43 22.50
C THR A 263 24.94 5.90 21.18
N THR A 264 25.73 6.33 20.19
CA THR A 264 25.21 6.55 18.82
C THR A 264 24.87 5.26 18.10
N GLY A 265 25.44 4.11 18.52
CA GLY A 265 25.07 2.79 18.01
C GLY A 265 23.61 2.44 18.30
N ASP A 266 23.18 2.67 19.54
CA ASP A 266 21.82 2.39 20.02
C ASP A 266 20.74 3.10 19.16
N GLU A 267 21.00 4.35 18.75
CA GLU A 267 20.13 5.12 17.85
C GLU A 267 20.01 4.48 16.46
N PHE A 268 21.11 3.95 15.89
CA PHE A 268 21.06 3.26 14.60
C PHE A 268 20.45 1.86 14.69
N ASP A 269 20.64 1.15 15.80
CA ASP A 269 19.93 -0.12 16.06
C ASP A 269 18.41 0.11 16.13
N VAL A 270 17.94 1.21 16.74
CA VAL A 270 16.53 1.61 16.71
C VAL A 270 16.04 1.87 15.27
N VAL A 271 16.83 2.52 14.42
CA VAL A 271 16.50 2.74 12.99
C VAL A 271 16.38 1.40 12.25
N VAL A 272 17.36 0.50 12.41
CA VAL A 272 17.35 -0.83 11.77
C VAL A 272 16.16 -1.67 12.25
N LEU A 273 15.89 -1.70 13.56
CA LEU A 273 14.75 -2.41 14.15
C LEU A 273 13.41 -1.87 13.65
N ASN A 274 13.28 -0.57 13.41
CA ASN A 274 12.05 0.02 12.89
C ASN A 274 11.83 -0.35 11.41
N VAL A 275 12.87 -0.28 10.57
CA VAL A 275 12.75 -0.75 9.16
C VAL A 275 12.46 -2.25 9.08
N GLN A 276 13.02 -3.07 9.99
CA GLN A 276 12.66 -4.49 10.10
C GLN A 276 11.19 -4.72 10.48
N LYS A 277 10.63 -3.90 11.41
CA LYS A 277 9.19 -3.96 11.75
C LYS A 277 8.32 -3.57 10.55
N ASP A 278 8.69 -2.56 9.78
CA ASP A 278 7.95 -2.13 8.60
C ASP A 278 7.90 -3.24 7.54
N ILE A 279 9.03 -3.89 7.26
CA ILE A 279 9.10 -5.07 6.38
C ILE A 279 8.21 -6.18 6.93
N HIS A 280 8.29 -6.48 8.23
CA HIS A 280 7.51 -7.56 8.84
C HIS A 280 5.99 -7.28 8.77
N ALA A 281 5.55 -6.05 9.06
CA ALA A 281 4.16 -5.65 8.96
C ALA A 281 3.65 -5.66 7.50
N ALA A 282 4.45 -5.18 6.54
CA ALA A 282 4.11 -5.24 5.12
C ALA A 282 3.97 -6.69 4.62
N VAL A 283 4.82 -7.62 5.10
CA VAL A 283 4.73 -9.05 4.81
C VAL A 283 3.55 -9.72 5.51
N GLN A 284 3.20 -9.33 6.74
CA GLN A 284 2.00 -9.84 7.43
C GLN A 284 0.72 -9.46 6.69
N ASN A 285 0.62 -8.22 6.19
CA ASN A 285 -0.54 -7.70 5.45
C ASN A 285 -0.77 -8.37 4.06
N LEU A 286 0.05 -9.34 3.68
CA LEU A 286 -0.03 -10.09 2.41
C LEU A 286 -0.32 -11.59 2.58
N ARG A 287 -0.48 -12.07 3.82
CA ARG A 287 -0.79 -13.47 4.14
C ARG A 287 -2.30 -13.70 4.22
#